data_AF-A0A0G1R6Y3-F1
#
_entry.id   AF-A0A0G1R6Y3-F1
#
_cell.length_a   1.000
_cell.length_b   1.000
_cell.length_c   1.000
_cell.angle_alpha   90.00
_cell.angle_beta   90.00
_cell.angle_gamma   90.00
#
_symmetry.space_group_name_H-M   'P 1'
#
loop_
_entity.id
_entity.type
_entity.pdbx_description
1 polymer ?
#
loop_
_entity_poly.entity_id
_entity_poly.type
_entity_poly.pdbx_seq_one_letter_code
_entity_poly.pdbx_strand_id
1 'polypeptide(L)'
;MNNKAYKNTSVNYAKSQTAVVKLLNSRGIYESRFTNLTDRFALEFRVVENGIERPLAVRIVIPIQYKGEDEKNRTQELNVLHRVLFYHLKSKFVAIDAGVTEFMEEFMSHLVIMDKNGTSSTMGQVLLPQYKKAVESGEQKEFKLLDDGKK
;
A
#
# COMPACT_ATOMS: atom_id res chain seq x y z
N MET A 1 5.55 7.95 -15.81
CA MET A 1 6.70 8.41 -15.00
C MET A 1 7.88 7.47 -15.26
N ASN A 2 9.04 7.96 -15.68
CA ASN A 2 10.23 7.11 -15.83
C ASN A 2 10.76 6.75 -14.42
N ASN A 3 10.68 5.48 -14.04
CA ASN A 3 11.20 5.02 -12.75
C ASN A 3 12.74 5.07 -12.76
N LYS A 4 13.31 6.00 -11.97
CA LYS A 4 14.77 6.12 -11.77
C LYS A 4 15.27 5.25 -10.62
N ALA A 5 14.40 4.79 -9.73
CA ALA A 5 14.78 4.04 -8.54
C ALA A 5 14.97 2.55 -8.86
N TYR A 6 16.13 2.00 -8.49
CA TYR A 6 16.46 0.57 -8.61
C TYR A 6 16.32 -0.02 -10.02
N LYS A 7 16.31 0.81 -11.09
CA LYS A 7 16.11 0.39 -12.49
C LYS A 7 17.01 -0.79 -12.91
N ASN A 8 18.23 -0.80 -12.39
CA ASN A 8 19.25 -1.80 -12.71
C ASN A 8 19.43 -2.84 -11.58
N THR A 9 18.42 -3.03 -10.72
CA THR A 9 18.51 -4.03 -9.66
C THR A 9 18.70 -5.43 -10.25
N SER A 10 19.64 -6.18 -9.69
CA SER A 10 19.85 -7.61 -9.94
C SER A 10 19.19 -8.49 -8.88
N VAL A 11 18.53 -7.87 -7.89
CA VAL A 11 17.86 -8.61 -6.80
C VAL A 11 16.54 -9.16 -7.30
N ASN A 12 16.44 -10.50 -7.33
CA ASN A 12 15.21 -11.20 -7.66
C ASN A 12 14.05 -10.80 -6.73
N TYR A 13 12.85 -10.62 -7.29
CA TYR A 13 11.66 -10.17 -6.58
C TYR A 13 11.32 -11.04 -5.37
N ALA A 14 11.53 -12.36 -5.44
CA ALA A 14 11.27 -13.28 -4.33
C ALA A 14 12.16 -12.98 -3.12
N LYS A 15 13.44 -12.62 -3.35
CA LYS A 15 14.33 -12.18 -2.26
C LYS A 15 13.83 -10.91 -1.60
N SER A 16 13.33 -9.95 -2.39
CA SER A 16 12.74 -8.72 -1.87
C SER A 16 11.43 -8.99 -1.12
N GLN A 17 10.59 -9.90 -1.61
CA GLN A 17 9.37 -10.35 -0.93
C GLN A 17 9.70 -10.99 0.44
N THR A 18 10.68 -11.88 0.49
CA THR A 18 11.16 -12.45 1.77
C THR A 18 11.69 -11.37 2.70
N ALA A 19 12.41 -10.37 2.19
CA ALA A 19 12.90 -9.25 2.99
C ALA A 19 11.76 -8.40 3.56
N VAL A 20 10.67 -8.20 2.80
CA VAL A 20 9.45 -7.54 3.29
C VAL A 20 8.81 -8.36 4.41
N VAL A 21 8.62 -9.67 4.23
CA VAL A 21 8.03 -10.53 5.27
C VAL A 21 8.89 -10.50 6.55
N LYS A 22 10.21 -10.58 6.43
CA LYS A 22 11.12 -10.45 7.59
C LYS A 22 11.00 -9.10 8.28
N LEU A 23 10.87 -8.02 7.52
CA LEU A 23 10.68 -6.66 8.04
C LEU A 23 9.37 -6.56 8.85
N LEU A 24 8.26 -7.10 8.32
CA LEU A 24 6.97 -7.13 8.99
C LEU A 24 7.02 -7.98 10.27
N ASN A 25 7.55 -9.21 10.17
CA ASN A 25 7.66 -10.13 11.30
C ASN A 25 8.51 -9.54 12.45
N SER A 26 9.57 -8.80 12.13
CA SER A 26 10.42 -8.15 13.15
C SER A 26 9.67 -7.12 14.01
N ARG A 27 8.46 -6.72 13.60
CA ARG A 27 7.56 -5.79 14.30
C ARG A 27 6.29 -6.46 14.80
N GLY A 28 6.27 -7.79 14.86
CA GLY A 28 5.09 -8.55 15.31
C GLY A 28 3.96 -8.64 14.29
N ILE A 29 4.19 -8.25 13.03
CA ILE A 29 3.20 -8.31 11.96
C ILE A 29 3.36 -9.63 11.21
N TYR A 30 2.60 -10.64 11.60
CA TYR A 30 2.71 -12.00 11.05
C TYR A 30 1.66 -12.31 9.97
N GLU A 31 0.49 -11.68 10.06
CA GLU A 31 -0.58 -11.82 9.07
C GLU A 31 -0.29 -10.92 7.87
N SER A 32 0.46 -11.43 6.90
CA SER A 32 0.73 -10.74 5.64
C SER A 32 0.48 -11.63 4.42
N ARG A 33 0.05 -11.02 3.32
CA ARG A 33 -0.29 -11.70 2.07
C ARG A 33 0.17 -10.89 0.87
N PHE A 34 0.82 -11.57 -0.07
CA PHE A 34 1.06 -11.05 -1.41
C PHE A 34 0.03 -11.64 -2.37
N THR A 35 -0.55 -10.79 -3.22
CA THR A 35 -1.44 -11.20 -4.30
C THR A 35 -0.88 -10.69 -5.61
N ASN A 36 -0.56 -11.61 -6.53
CA ASN A 36 -0.05 -11.28 -7.85
C ASN A 36 -1.20 -11.39 -8.85
N LEU A 37 -1.47 -10.30 -9.56
CA LEU A 37 -2.43 -10.24 -10.66
C LEU A 37 -1.67 -9.87 -11.95
N THR A 38 -2.37 -9.95 -13.09
CA THR A 38 -1.74 -9.68 -14.38
C THR A 38 -1.24 -8.25 -14.51
N ASP A 39 -2.00 -7.28 -13.99
CA ASP A 39 -1.79 -5.82 -14.16
C ASP A 39 -1.30 -5.11 -12.88
N ARG A 40 -1.21 -5.83 -11.76
CA ARG A 40 -0.82 -5.27 -10.47
C ARG A 40 -0.39 -6.38 -9.53
N PHE A 41 0.24 -6.01 -8.43
CA PHE A 41 0.29 -6.86 -7.25
C PHE A 41 -0.10 -6.06 -6.01
N ALA A 42 -0.49 -6.76 -4.97
CA ALA A 42 -0.87 -6.17 -3.71
C ALA A 42 -0.12 -6.83 -2.56
N LEU A 43 0.28 -6.01 -1.59
CA LEU A 43 0.65 -6.45 -0.26
C LEU A 43 -0.49 -6.06 0.68
N GLU A 44 -0.96 -7.03 1.44
CA GLU A 44 -1.87 -6.81 2.57
C GLU A 44 -1.23 -7.31 3.86
N PHE A 45 -1.45 -6.60 4.96
CA PHE A 45 -1.08 -7.08 6.28
C PHE A 45 -2.00 -6.49 7.37
N ARG A 46 -2.03 -7.15 8.53
CA ARG A 46 -2.83 -6.70 9.68
C ARG A 46 -1.95 -6.32 10.86
N VAL A 47 -2.29 -5.21 11.52
CA VAL A 47 -1.58 -4.67 12.68
C VAL A 47 -2.56 -4.47 13.81
N VAL A 48 -2.17 -4.89 15.01
CA VAL A 48 -2.88 -4.56 16.24
C VAL A 48 -2.19 -3.33 16.82
N GLU A 49 -2.94 -2.24 16.93
CA GLU A 49 -2.47 -0.99 17.52
C GLU A 49 -3.00 -0.84 18.95
N ASN A 50 -2.22 -0.21 19.81
CA ASN A 50 -2.61 -0.02 21.20
C ASN A 50 -3.84 0.89 21.28
N GLY A 51 -4.87 0.44 22.00
CA GLY A 51 -6.13 1.16 22.12
C GLY A 51 -7.12 0.93 20.98
N ILE A 52 -6.81 0.06 20.01
CA ILE A 52 -7.74 -0.34 18.94
C ILE A 52 -8.13 -1.82 19.13
N GLU A 53 -9.40 -2.08 19.44
CA GLU A 53 -9.90 -3.44 19.68
C GLU A 53 -9.78 -4.36 18.47
N ARG A 54 -9.87 -3.80 17.25
CA ARG A 54 -9.86 -4.56 16.00
C ARG A 54 -8.56 -4.33 15.24
N PRO A 55 -7.92 -5.39 14.69
CA PRO A 55 -6.75 -5.23 13.86
C PRO A 55 -7.03 -4.32 12.66
N LEU A 56 -6.14 -3.35 12.45
CA LEU A 56 -6.13 -2.52 11.26
C LEU A 56 -5.60 -3.35 10.09
N ALA A 57 -6.30 -3.29 8.96
CA ALA A 57 -5.80 -3.89 7.71
C ALA A 57 -5.14 -2.80 6.84
N VAL A 58 -3.94 -3.08 6.35
CA VAL A 58 -3.22 -2.24 5.40
C VAL A 58 -3.21 -2.94 4.04
N ARG A 59 -3.50 -2.21 2.97
CA ARG A 59 -3.41 -2.68 1.59
C ARG A 59 -2.63 -1.71 0.72
N ILE A 60 -1.52 -2.18 0.15
CA ILE A 60 -0.70 -1.44 -0.80
C ILE A 60 -0.84 -2.11 -2.17
N VAL A 61 -1.46 -1.41 -3.12
CA VAL A 61 -1.62 -1.88 -4.50
C VAL A 61 -0.59 -1.22 -5.39
N ILE A 62 0.20 -2.02 -6.11
CA ILE A 62 1.27 -1.55 -6.98
C ILE A 62 0.96 -1.97 -8.41
N PRO A 63 0.73 -1.03 -9.33
CA PRO A 63 0.45 -1.36 -10.73
C PRO A 63 1.72 -1.85 -11.43
N ILE A 64 1.56 -2.88 -12.26
CA ILE A 64 2.58 -3.39 -13.18
C ILE A 64 2.39 -2.65 -14.50
N GLN A 65 3.42 -1.95 -14.98
CA GLN A 65 3.35 -1.13 -16.19
C GLN A 65 3.67 -1.92 -17.45
N TYR A 66 4.45 -3.01 -17.34
CA TYR A 66 4.78 -3.86 -18.46
C TYR A 66 3.55 -4.66 -18.92
N LYS A 67 3.14 -4.40 -20.16
CA LYS A 67 1.97 -5.05 -20.79
C LYS A 67 2.34 -6.03 -21.91
N GLY A 68 3.62 -6.24 -22.16
CA GLY A 68 4.07 -7.17 -23.21
C GLY A 68 4.14 -8.63 -22.72
N GLU A 69 4.55 -9.52 -23.62
CA GLU A 69 4.65 -10.97 -23.37
C GLU A 69 6.06 -11.42 -22.97
N ASP A 70 7.08 -10.55 -23.05
CA ASP A 70 8.46 -10.90 -22.70
C ASP A 70 8.60 -11.11 -21.18
N GLU A 71 8.81 -12.38 -20.81
CA GLU A 71 8.95 -12.82 -19.43
C GLU A 71 10.15 -12.18 -18.72
N LYS A 72 11.25 -11.94 -19.44
CA LYS A 72 12.45 -11.32 -18.88
C LYS A 72 12.18 -9.86 -18.50
N ASN A 73 11.50 -9.12 -19.38
CA ASN A 73 11.11 -7.73 -19.09
C ASN A 73 10.08 -7.66 -17.96
N ARG A 74 9.10 -8.58 -17.95
CA ARG A 74 8.12 -8.70 -16.86
C ARG A 74 8.82 -8.99 -15.53
N THR A 75 9.76 -9.93 -15.50
CA THR A 75 10.52 -10.29 -14.31
C THR A 75 11.40 -9.15 -13.84
N GLN A 76 12.06 -8.42 -14.76
CA GLN A 76 12.85 -7.25 -14.41
C GLN A 76 11.99 -6.17 -13.77
N GLU A 77 10.79 -5.91 -14.28
CA GLU A 77 9.87 -4.98 -13.64
C GLU A 77 9.47 -5.46 -12.23
N LEU A 78 9.11 -6.73 -12.06
CA LEU A 78 8.78 -7.29 -10.74
C LEU A 78 9.94 -7.14 -9.74
N ASN A 79 11.18 -7.37 -10.20
CA ASN A 79 12.39 -7.17 -9.39
C ASN A 79 12.48 -5.71 -8.89
N VAL A 80 12.27 -4.74 -9.79
CA VAL A 80 12.29 -3.31 -9.46
C VAL A 80 11.17 -2.97 -8.48
N LEU A 81 9.93 -3.36 -8.76
CA LEU A 81 8.77 -2.98 -7.96
C LEU A 81 8.83 -3.57 -6.54
N HIS A 82 9.24 -4.84 -6.38
CA HIS A 82 9.41 -5.43 -5.06
C HIS A 82 10.56 -4.78 -4.27
N ARG A 83 11.63 -4.36 -4.96
CA ARG A 83 12.73 -3.65 -4.31
C ARG A 83 12.31 -2.27 -3.83
N VAL A 84 11.53 -1.55 -4.64
CA VAL A 84 10.93 -0.26 -4.26
C VAL A 84 9.99 -0.46 -3.07
N LEU A 85 9.10 -1.46 -3.10
CA LEU A 85 8.21 -1.76 -1.98
C LEU A 85 8.98 -2.04 -0.69
N PHE A 86 10.04 -2.85 -0.75
CA PHE A 86 10.86 -3.13 0.42
C PHE A 86 11.43 -1.85 1.06
N TYR A 87 12.03 -0.96 0.26
CA TYR A 87 12.60 0.27 0.80
C TYR A 87 11.55 1.29 1.21
N HIS A 88 10.40 1.32 0.53
CA HIS A 88 9.26 2.13 0.93
C HIS A 88 8.76 1.71 2.32
N LEU A 89 8.51 0.43 2.55
CA LEU A 89 8.12 -0.06 3.88
C LEU A 89 9.21 0.19 4.91
N LYS A 90 10.48 -0.08 4.56
CA LYS A 90 11.60 0.16 5.46
C LYS A 90 11.67 1.62 5.89
N SER A 91 11.47 2.59 4.99
CA SER A 91 11.50 4.00 5.36
C SER A 91 10.31 4.39 6.25
N LYS A 92 9.10 3.88 5.96
CA LYS A 92 7.91 4.12 6.80
C LYS A 92 8.14 3.64 8.23
N PHE A 93 8.61 2.41 8.37
CA PHE A 93 8.89 1.84 9.68
C PHE A 93 10.04 2.52 10.40
N VAL A 94 11.09 2.96 9.70
CA VAL A 94 12.16 3.77 10.32
C VAL A 94 11.59 5.09 10.87
N ALA A 95 10.68 5.74 10.15
CA ALA A 95 10.04 6.97 10.61
C ALA A 95 9.19 6.71 11.88
N ILE A 96 8.43 5.60 11.91
CA ILE A 96 7.63 5.19 13.07
C ILE A 96 8.54 4.86 14.27
N ASP A 97 9.55 4.01 14.06
CA ASP A 97 10.47 3.57 15.13
C ASP A 97 11.27 4.77 15.71
N ALA A 98 11.55 5.78 14.89
CA ALA A 98 12.23 7.01 15.31
C ALA A 98 11.28 8.05 15.94
N GLY A 99 9.98 7.79 16.01
CA GLY A 99 8.98 8.71 16.56
C GLY A 99 8.71 9.94 15.69
N VAL A 100 9.01 9.87 14.39
CA VAL A 100 8.75 10.97 13.44
C VAL A 100 7.25 11.07 13.10
N THR A 101 6.53 9.96 13.19
CA THR A 101 5.14 9.77 12.76
C THR A 101 4.54 8.57 13.47
N GLU A 102 3.23 8.54 13.66
CA GLU A 102 2.53 7.37 14.19
C GLU A 102 2.14 6.38 13.07
N PHE A 103 1.89 5.11 13.42
CA PHE A 103 1.57 4.08 12.42
C PHE A 103 0.35 4.45 11.57
N MET A 104 -0.74 4.90 12.21
CA MET A 104 -1.97 5.24 11.50
C MET A 104 -1.78 6.40 10.54
N GLU A 105 -1.02 7.42 10.94
CA GLU A 105 -0.71 8.57 10.11
C GLU A 105 0.14 8.16 8.90
N GLU A 106 1.21 7.41 9.16
CA GLU A 106 2.15 6.98 8.13
C GLU A 106 1.53 6.03 7.10
N PHE A 107 0.56 5.21 7.53
CA PHE A 107 -0.15 4.27 6.67
C PHE A 107 -1.55 4.72 6.26
N MET A 108 -1.97 5.95 6.58
CA MET A 108 -3.36 6.41 6.42
C MET A 108 -3.93 6.12 5.03
N SER A 109 -3.20 6.45 3.96
CA SER A 109 -3.66 6.22 2.58
C SER A 109 -3.86 4.75 2.22
N HIS A 110 -3.29 3.84 2.99
CA HIS A 110 -3.30 2.39 2.79
C HIS A 110 -4.20 1.64 3.79
N LEU A 111 -4.74 2.33 4.80
CA LEU A 111 -5.69 1.73 5.73
C LEU A 111 -6.95 1.30 4.99
N VAL A 112 -7.34 0.05 5.19
CA VAL A 112 -8.54 -0.55 4.60
C VAL A 112 -9.75 -0.14 5.43
N ILE A 113 -10.74 0.39 4.73
CA ILE A 113 -12.08 0.67 5.25
C ILE A 113 -13.09 -0.21 4.53
N MET A 114 -14.15 -0.57 5.24
CA MET A 114 -15.21 -1.41 4.73
C MET A 114 -16.53 -0.64 4.78
N ASP A 115 -17.25 -0.62 3.66
CA ASP A 115 -18.59 -0.05 3.63
C ASP A 115 -19.61 -1.01 4.27
N LYS A 116 -20.85 -0.53 4.42
CA LYS A 116 -21.96 -1.33 4.97
C LYS A 116 -22.33 -2.55 4.10
N ASN A 117 -21.90 -2.56 2.84
CA ASN A 117 -22.16 -3.63 1.87
C ASN A 117 -21.04 -4.69 1.85
N GLY A 118 -20.00 -4.53 2.68
CA GLY A 118 -18.84 -5.44 2.73
C GLY A 118 -17.77 -5.16 1.67
N THR A 119 -17.91 -4.09 0.89
CA THR A 119 -16.89 -3.67 -0.08
C THR A 119 -15.71 -3.06 0.66
N SER A 120 -14.50 -3.57 0.40
CA SER A 120 -13.27 -3.05 1.00
C SER A 120 -12.55 -2.10 0.04
N SER A 121 -12.18 -0.92 0.53
CA SER A 121 -11.34 0.06 -0.17
C SER A 121 -10.29 0.61 0.79
N THR A 122 -9.30 1.32 0.27
CA THR A 122 -8.35 2.06 1.12
C THR A 122 -8.83 3.50 1.31
N MET A 123 -8.49 4.13 2.45
CA MET A 123 -8.81 5.54 2.66
C MET A 123 -8.31 6.43 1.52
N GLY A 124 -7.11 6.16 0.99
CA GLY A 124 -6.57 6.90 -0.15
C GLY A 124 -7.43 6.78 -1.41
N GLN A 125 -8.00 5.60 -1.69
CA GLN A 125 -8.90 5.42 -2.84
C GLN A 125 -10.20 6.23 -2.71
N VAL A 126 -10.69 6.45 -1.49
CA VAL A 126 -11.93 7.18 -1.23
C VAL A 126 -11.69 8.69 -1.12
N LEU A 127 -10.65 9.10 -0.40
CA LEU A 127 -10.38 10.51 -0.10
C LEU A 127 -9.71 11.26 -1.24
N LEU A 128 -8.75 10.66 -1.96
CA LEU A 128 -7.98 11.38 -2.98
C LEU A 128 -8.86 11.94 -4.11
N PRO A 129 -9.86 11.22 -4.65
CA PRO A 129 -10.75 11.78 -5.67
C PRO A 129 -11.57 12.98 -5.16
N GLN A 130 -12.02 12.93 -3.89
CA GLN A 130 -12.76 14.03 -3.28
C GLN A 130 -11.86 15.25 -3.08
N TYR A 131 -10.63 15.03 -2.60
CA TYR A 131 -9.65 16.09 -2.39
C TYR A 131 -9.30 16.78 -3.70
N LYS A 132 -9.05 16.02 -4.77
CA LYS A 132 -8.75 16.58 -6.11
C LYS A 132 -9.89 17.46 -6.61
N LYS A 133 -11.13 17.00 -6.50
CA LYS A 133 -12.31 17.81 -6.89
C LYS A 133 -12.40 19.12 -6.11
N ALA A 134 -12.17 19.07 -4.79
CA ALA A 134 -12.21 20.27 -3.95
C ALA A 134 -11.12 21.29 -4.32
N VAL A 135 -9.90 20.82 -4.61
CA VAL A 135 -8.79 21.66 -5.09
C VAL A 135 -9.11 22.27 -6.45
N GLU A 136 -9.65 21.49 -7.38
CA GLU A 136 -10.03 21.95 -8.72
C GLU A 136 -11.20 22.95 -8.69
N SER A 137 -12.17 22.77 -7.80
CA SER A 137 -13.34 23.64 -7.69
C SER A 137 -13.12 24.86 -6.80
N GLY A 138 -12.07 24.87 -5.96
CA GLY A 138 -11.86 25.91 -4.94
C GLY A 138 -12.90 25.87 -3.80
N GLU A 139 -13.70 24.81 -3.71
CA GLU A 139 -14.76 24.64 -2.71
C GLU A 139 -14.42 23.46 -1.80
N GLN A 140 -14.34 23.69 -0.49
CA GLN A 140 -14.13 22.62 0.47
C GLN A 140 -15.49 22.04 0.91
N LYS A 141 -15.87 20.90 0.32
CA LYS A 141 -17.06 20.13 0.71
C LYS A 141 -16.69 19.09 1.78
N GLU A 142 -17.71 18.62 2.50
CA GLU A 142 -17.55 17.53 3.48
C GLU A 142 -16.99 16.26 2.82
N PHE A 143 -15.97 15.66 3.44
CA PHE A 143 -15.39 14.39 2.99
C PHE A 143 -16.23 13.22 3.48
N LYS A 144 -16.78 12.44 2.55
CA LYS A 144 -17.51 11.21 2.87
C LYS A 144 -16.58 10.01 2.83
N LEU A 145 -16.28 9.44 3.99
CA LEU A 145 -15.41 8.27 4.12
C LEU A 145 -16.14 6.94 3.90
N LEU A 146 -17.39 6.86 4.34
CA LEU A 146 -18.26 5.71 4.16
C LEU A 146 -19.57 6.20 3.56
N ASP A 147 -20.16 5.41 2.67
CA ASP A 147 -21.46 5.76 2.11
C ASP A 147 -22.53 5.64 3.19
N ASP A 148 -23.40 6.65 3.29
CA ASP A 148 -24.42 6.73 4.34
C ASP A 148 -25.49 5.65 4.17
N GLY A 149 -25.53 4.97 3.02
CA GLY A 149 -26.49 3.92 2.74
C GLY A 149 -27.91 4.47 2.69
N LYS A 150 -28.09 5.66 2.10
CA LYS A 150 -29.42 6.14 1.77
C LYS A 150 -29.93 5.34 0.57
N LYS A 151 -30.85 4.40 0.86
CA LYS A 151 -31.78 3.84 -0.12
C LYS A 151 -32.62 4.95 -0.74
#